data_AF-A0A2U1QQV0-F1
#
_entry.id   AF-A0A2U1QQV0-F1
#
_cell.length_a   1.000
_cell.length_b   1.000
_cell.length_c   1.000
_cell.angle_alpha   90.00
_cell.angle_beta   90.00
_cell.angle_gamma   90.00
#
_symmetry.space_group_name_H-M   'P 1'
#
loop_
_entity.id
_entity.type
_entity.pdbx_description
1 polymer ?
#
loop_
_entity_poly.entity_id
_entity_poly.type
_entity_poly.pdbx_seq_one_letter_code
_entity_poly.pdbx_strand_id
1 'polypeptide(L)'
;MIAFLIKSTIALSVFFVFYYLVLEREKIHQFNRFFLLFSIVISFVIPFVSFEIIREIPVNLSNQISFDQATVTFQSEEKIDYRLIFLWSLYGLITLLLAIRFGRNVWSIMSKSGHNPTLIFKNSKLVLVEEKILPHTFLNYIFVNSDDYNNRNIEEELYTHELVHVTQKHTFDILFIEFLRIIFWFNPLFVFYKKAMQLNHEFLADQEIVEEYNNVPFYQKLLLEKGSGIETIYLASNLNYLVTKKRLIMMTKKTSKNIAFLKKVAIVPVLMALTALLCIKTVAQEAKMKTDTLKNNSDNKKSYSKTSVVADQKKNAVLTKENDVLTEEQKRNVPPPPPAAGSSVISTDIIVDHITKKPEFPGGMPEFYKFIGENFKLPAEASKNKIQGKLFVEFMVEKDGSLSEFKIIKDLGYGIGYEVIRALKLSPAWTPGSESGKPVRVLYSLPITIENNEEPKKYKVINASYPRMDFAPTIFGN
;
A
#
# COMPACT_ATOMS: atom_id res chain seq x y z
N MET A 1 -1.64 -7.69 3.06
CA MET A 1 -0.42 -8.47 3.36
C MET A 1 -0.30 -9.77 2.55
N ILE A 2 -1.30 -10.65 2.54
CA ILE A 2 -1.21 -11.94 1.81
C ILE A 2 -0.95 -11.74 0.30
N ALA A 3 -1.66 -10.79 -0.33
CA ALA A 3 -1.44 -10.44 -1.72
C ALA A 3 0.01 -9.97 -2.02
N PHE A 4 0.65 -9.29 -1.06
CA PHE A 4 2.06 -8.90 -1.17
C PHE A 4 2.95 -10.14 -1.23
N LEU A 5 2.81 -11.05 -0.26
CA LEU A 5 3.62 -12.28 -0.18
C LEU A 5 3.44 -13.18 -1.41
N ILE A 6 2.23 -13.31 -1.93
CA ILE A 6 1.95 -14.10 -3.13
C ILE A 6 2.62 -13.47 -4.34
N LYS A 7 2.38 -12.17 -4.60
CA LYS A 7 2.96 -11.48 -5.75
C LYS A 7 4.49 -11.49 -5.72
N SER A 8 5.10 -11.25 -4.55
CA SER A 8 6.55 -11.27 -4.41
C SER A 8 7.12 -12.67 -4.60
N THR A 9 6.45 -13.72 -4.10
CA THR A 9 6.91 -15.11 -4.25
C THR A 9 6.82 -15.57 -5.72
N ILE A 10 5.76 -15.19 -6.44
CA ILE A 10 5.64 -15.47 -7.87
C ILE A 10 6.79 -14.80 -8.64
N ALA A 11 7.05 -13.51 -8.39
CA ALA A 11 8.15 -12.80 -9.02
C ALA A 11 9.52 -13.44 -8.70
N LEU A 12 9.79 -13.78 -7.44
CA LEU A 12 11.02 -14.45 -7.01
C LEU A 12 11.23 -15.77 -7.75
N SER A 13 10.18 -16.59 -7.86
CA SER A 13 10.18 -17.87 -8.57
C SER A 13 10.51 -17.70 -10.05
N VAL A 14 9.85 -16.77 -10.74
CA VAL A 14 10.08 -16.53 -12.17
C VAL A 14 11.51 -16.07 -12.43
N PHE A 15 12.04 -15.15 -11.63
CA PHE A 15 13.43 -14.73 -11.77
C PHE A 15 14.43 -15.85 -11.48
N PHE A 16 14.15 -16.69 -10.47
CA PHE A 16 15.02 -17.81 -10.16
C PHE A 16 15.04 -18.85 -11.28
N VAL A 17 13.88 -19.19 -11.84
CA VAL A 17 13.77 -20.10 -12.98
C VAL A 17 14.50 -19.54 -14.20
N PHE A 18 14.35 -18.24 -14.47
CA PHE A 18 15.09 -17.58 -15.55
C PHE A 18 16.61 -17.69 -15.35
N TYR A 19 17.10 -17.42 -14.13
CA TYR A 19 18.51 -17.60 -13.80
C TYR A 19 18.97 -19.03 -14.04
N TYR A 20 18.26 -20.01 -13.46
CA TYR A 20 18.64 -21.41 -13.51
C TYR A 20 18.70 -21.96 -14.94
N LEU A 21 17.74 -21.58 -15.79
CA LEU A 21 17.66 -22.09 -17.17
C LEU A 21 18.57 -21.33 -18.14
N VAL A 22 18.67 -20.00 -18.02
CA VAL A 22 19.29 -19.14 -19.04
C VAL A 22 20.70 -18.72 -18.65
N LEU A 23 20.89 -18.27 -17.40
CA LEU A 23 22.06 -17.53 -16.95
C LEU A 23 23.12 -18.38 -16.24
N GLU A 24 22.71 -19.33 -15.38
CA GLU A 24 23.63 -20.12 -14.54
C GLU A 24 24.68 -20.87 -15.39
N ARG A 25 24.25 -21.31 -16.58
CA ARG A 25 25.09 -22.12 -17.47
C ARG A 25 26.15 -21.30 -18.19
N GLU A 26 26.11 -19.96 -18.15
CA GLU A 26 27.00 -19.11 -18.96
C GLU A 26 28.10 -18.45 -18.14
N LYS A 27 29.24 -18.19 -18.80
CA LYS A 27 30.38 -17.48 -18.20
C LYS A 27 30.14 -15.96 -18.16
N ILE A 28 29.11 -15.56 -17.41
CA ILE A 28 28.67 -14.16 -17.17
C ILE A 28 28.47 -13.90 -15.67
N HIS A 29 29.36 -14.46 -14.84
CA HIS A 29 29.21 -14.57 -13.39
C HIS A 29 29.07 -13.23 -12.65
N GLN A 30 29.74 -12.17 -13.14
CA GLN A 30 29.56 -10.83 -12.57
C GLN A 30 28.12 -10.31 -12.75
N PHE A 31 27.55 -10.49 -13.94
CA PHE A 31 26.14 -10.13 -14.19
C PHE A 31 25.19 -10.98 -13.35
N ASN A 32 25.46 -12.29 -13.27
CA ASN A 32 24.66 -13.22 -12.48
C ASN A 32 24.62 -12.85 -10.99
N ARG A 33 25.74 -12.37 -10.42
CA ARG A 33 25.80 -11.88 -9.03
C ARG A 33 24.80 -10.76 -8.80
N PHE A 34 24.87 -9.70 -9.61
CA PHE A 34 23.96 -8.57 -9.51
C PHE A 34 22.52 -8.96 -9.82
N PHE A 35 22.31 -9.83 -10.82
CA PHE A 35 21.00 -10.36 -11.16
C PHE A 35 20.33 -11.03 -9.95
N LEU A 36 21.04 -11.95 -9.28
CA LEU A 36 20.50 -12.68 -8.11
C LEU A 36 20.16 -11.75 -6.94
N LEU A 37 20.94 -10.69 -6.72
CA LEU A 37 20.67 -9.70 -5.68
C LEU A 37 19.49 -8.80 -6.04
N PHE A 38 19.51 -8.21 -7.24
CA PHE A 38 18.47 -7.28 -7.66
C PHE A 38 17.13 -7.97 -7.93
N SER A 39 17.11 -9.22 -8.37
CA SER A 39 15.85 -9.95 -8.56
C SER A 39 15.08 -10.09 -7.25
N ILE A 40 15.78 -10.29 -6.13
CA ILE A 40 15.16 -10.33 -4.80
C ILE A 40 14.54 -8.98 -4.45
N VAL A 41 15.31 -7.90 -4.59
CA VAL A 41 14.85 -6.54 -4.29
C VAL A 41 13.66 -6.16 -5.18
N ILE A 42 13.77 -6.36 -6.49
CA ILE A 42 12.71 -6.05 -7.46
C ILE A 42 11.44 -6.86 -7.17
N SER A 43 11.56 -8.12 -6.77
CA SER A 43 10.39 -8.94 -6.41
C SER A 43 9.61 -8.38 -5.23
N PHE A 44 10.26 -7.70 -4.29
CA PHE A 44 9.60 -7.00 -3.19
C PHE A 44 9.05 -5.63 -3.58
N VAL A 45 9.60 -4.99 -4.61
CA VAL A 45 9.12 -3.69 -5.10
C VAL A 45 7.90 -3.83 -6.01
N ILE A 46 7.82 -4.89 -6.85
CA ILE A 46 6.73 -5.12 -7.82
C ILE A 46 5.32 -4.96 -7.21
N PRO A 47 4.99 -5.53 -6.02
CA PRO A 47 3.65 -5.43 -5.47
C PRO A 47 3.21 -4.01 -5.09
N PHE A 48 4.16 -3.08 -4.90
CA PHE A 48 3.87 -1.67 -4.60
C PHE A 48 3.60 -0.83 -5.84
N VAL A 49 3.94 -1.34 -7.02
CA VAL A 49 3.63 -0.70 -8.30
C VAL A 49 2.26 -1.19 -8.75
N SER A 50 1.31 -0.28 -8.98
CA SER A 50 0.04 -0.63 -9.61
C SER A 50 -0.35 0.35 -10.70
N PHE A 51 -0.80 -0.20 -11.83
CA PHE A 51 -1.31 0.56 -12.97
C PHE A 51 -2.81 0.29 -13.09
N GLU A 52 -3.62 1.35 -13.18
CA GLU A 52 -5.06 1.23 -13.32
C GLU A 52 -5.46 1.32 -14.80
N ILE A 53 -6.05 0.26 -15.32
CA ILE A 53 -6.65 0.25 -16.66
C ILE A 53 -8.15 0.41 -16.48
N ILE A 54 -8.68 1.49 -17.05
CA ILE A 54 -10.11 1.78 -17.09
C ILE A 54 -10.74 0.83 -18.10
N ARG A 55 -11.75 0.05 -17.67
CA ARG A 55 -12.57 -0.78 -18.55
C ARG A 55 -14.00 -0.27 -18.48
N GLU A 56 -14.52 0.18 -19.62
CA GLU A 56 -15.92 0.55 -19.77
C GLU A 56 -16.77 -0.73 -19.79
N ILE A 57 -17.72 -0.85 -18.85
CA ILE A 57 -18.69 -1.94 -18.83
C ILE A 57 -19.97 -1.44 -19.50
N PRO A 58 -20.59 -2.19 -20.43
CA PRO A 58 -21.89 -1.84 -20.97
C PRO A 58 -22.93 -1.81 -19.85
N VAL A 59 -23.63 -0.69 -19.73
CA VAL A 59 -24.74 -0.52 -18.79
C VAL A 59 -25.86 -1.47 -19.22
N ASN A 60 -25.99 -2.62 -18.54
CA ASN A 60 -27.19 -3.43 -18.65
C ASN A 60 -28.28 -2.71 -17.87
N LEU A 61 -29.22 -2.09 -18.59
CA LEU A 61 -30.41 -1.48 -18.02
C LEU A 61 -31.43 -2.57 -17.63
N SER A 62 -31.04 -3.48 -16.76
CA SER A 62 -32.02 -4.26 -16.00
C SER A 62 -32.55 -3.34 -14.92
N ASN A 63 -33.78 -2.85 -15.10
CA ASN A 63 -34.57 -2.20 -14.05
C ASN A 63 -34.84 -3.23 -12.94
N GLN A 64 -33.84 -3.50 -12.12
CA GLN A 64 -34.06 -4.01 -10.78
C GLN A 64 -34.21 -2.78 -9.90
N ILE A 65 -35.44 -2.55 -9.44
CA ILE A 65 -35.71 -1.69 -8.29
C ILE A 65 -35.06 -2.41 -7.10
N SER A 66 -33.78 -2.14 -6.87
CA SER A 66 -33.10 -2.53 -5.65
C SER A 66 -33.54 -1.54 -4.59
N PHE A 67 -34.40 -2.02 -3.69
CA PHE A 67 -34.56 -1.35 -2.40
C PHE A 67 -33.23 -1.49 -1.67
N ASP A 68 -32.47 -0.40 -1.56
CA ASP A 68 -31.39 -0.32 -0.59
C ASP A 68 -32.04 -0.44 0.79
N GLN A 69 -32.08 -1.67 1.32
CA GLN A 69 -32.27 -1.86 2.75
C GLN A 69 -31.16 -1.06 3.43
N ALA A 70 -31.54 -0.05 4.20
CA ALA A 70 -30.64 0.65 5.08
C ALA A 70 -29.88 -0.42 5.89
N THR A 71 -28.61 -0.63 5.52
CA THR A 71 -27.76 -1.59 6.21
C THR A 71 -27.49 -0.97 7.57
N VAL A 72 -28.20 -1.46 8.59
CA VAL A 72 -27.88 -1.14 9.98
C VAL A 72 -26.45 -1.66 10.18
N THR A 73 -25.50 -0.74 10.23
CA THR A 73 -24.12 -1.08 10.56
C THR A 73 -24.11 -1.29 12.06
N PHE A 74 -24.31 -2.52 12.50
CA PHE A 74 -24.01 -2.89 13.88
C PHE A 74 -22.55 -2.57 14.11
N GLN A 75 -22.23 -1.74 15.12
CA GLN A 75 -20.89 -1.75 15.67
C GLN A 75 -20.72 -3.12 16.33
N SER A 76 -20.16 -4.06 15.58
CA SER A 76 -19.65 -5.29 16.17
C SER A 76 -18.61 -4.86 17.19
N GLU A 77 -18.78 -5.25 18.46
CA GLU A 77 -17.65 -5.31 19.38
C GLU A 77 -16.48 -5.93 18.60
N GLU A 78 -15.35 -5.23 18.52
CA GLU A 78 -14.15 -5.76 17.86
C GLU A 78 -13.72 -7.00 18.65
N LYS A 79 -14.27 -8.16 18.31
CA LYS A 79 -13.83 -9.44 18.83
C LYS A 79 -12.39 -9.59 18.41
N ILE A 80 -11.50 -9.39 19.37
CA ILE A 80 -10.08 -9.64 19.21
C ILE A 80 -9.94 -11.09 18.74
N ASP A 81 -9.49 -11.27 17.50
CA ASP A 81 -9.21 -12.60 16.97
C ASP A 81 -7.91 -13.12 17.58
N TYR A 82 -8.06 -13.81 18.71
CA TYR A 82 -6.95 -14.46 19.41
C TYR A 82 -6.18 -15.44 18.50
N ARG A 83 -6.78 -15.98 17.43
CA ARG A 83 -6.08 -16.85 16.48
C ARG A 83 -5.02 -16.08 15.71
N LEU A 84 -5.36 -14.89 15.22
CA LEU A 84 -4.43 -14.06 14.46
C LEU A 84 -3.26 -13.59 15.35
N ILE A 85 -3.56 -13.19 16.59
CA ILE A 85 -2.53 -12.80 17.57
C ILE A 85 -1.61 -13.98 17.88
N PHE A 86 -2.18 -15.16 18.11
CA PHE A 86 -1.38 -16.37 18.35
C PHE A 86 -0.46 -16.68 17.18
N LEU A 87 -0.96 -16.63 15.94
CA LEU A 87 -0.15 -16.87 14.74
C LEU A 87 0.99 -15.86 14.58
N TRP A 88 0.72 -14.57 14.81
CA TRP A 88 1.76 -13.53 14.76
C TRP A 88 2.79 -13.67 15.87
N SER A 89 2.36 -14.02 17.08
CA SER A 89 3.25 -14.29 18.22
C SER A 89 4.16 -15.49 17.94
N LEU A 90 3.59 -16.58 17.43
CA LEU A 90 4.34 -17.77 17.03
C LEU A 90 5.35 -17.45 15.92
N TYR A 91 4.93 -16.71 14.89
CA TYR A 91 5.81 -16.28 13.82
C TYR A 91 6.97 -15.41 14.34
N GLY A 92 6.69 -14.45 15.22
CA GLY A 92 7.70 -13.61 15.87
C GLY A 92 8.68 -14.40 16.72
N LEU A 93 8.18 -15.38 17.50
CA LEU A 93 9.00 -16.25 18.34
C LEU A 93 9.98 -17.10 17.50
N ILE A 94 9.49 -17.75 16.44
CA ILE A 94 10.34 -18.56 15.55
C ILE A 94 11.41 -17.69 14.89
N THR A 95 11.00 -16.53 14.38
CA THR A 95 11.91 -15.56 13.75
C THR A 95 12.99 -15.09 14.73
N LEU A 96 12.64 -14.82 16.00
CA LEU A 96 13.57 -14.44 17.05
C LEU A 96 14.58 -15.56 17.36
N LEU A 97 14.12 -16.80 17.49
CA LEU A 97 15.01 -17.95 17.73
C LEU A 97 16.01 -18.13 16.59
N LEU A 98 15.56 -18.00 15.34
CA LEU A 98 16.42 -18.05 14.16
C LEU A 98 17.41 -16.89 14.12
N ALA A 99 16.98 -15.68 14.49
CA ALA A 99 17.85 -14.50 14.59
C ALA A 99 18.95 -14.66 15.66
N ILE A 100 18.60 -15.17 16.84
CA ILE A 100 19.58 -15.47 17.90
C ILE A 100 20.58 -16.53 17.42
N ARG A 101 20.11 -17.61 16.79
CA ARG A 101 20.98 -18.64 16.22
C ARG A 101 21.94 -18.05 15.17
N PHE A 102 21.44 -17.19 14.29
CA PHE A 102 22.25 -16.50 13.29
C PHE A 102 23.30 -15.60 13.93
N GLY A 103 22.93 -14.78 14.91
CA GLY A 103 23.85 -13.91 15.65
C GLY A 103 24.96 -14.70 16.36
N ARG A 104 24.61 -15.81 17.02
CA ARG A 104 25.58 -16.72 17.66
C ARG A 104 26.55 -17.34 16.65
N ASN A 105 26.08 -17.71 15.47
CA ASN A 105 26.95 -18.27 14.41
C ASN A 105 27.94 -17.22 13.89
N VAL A 106 27.46 -16.00 13.62
CA VAL A 106 28.34 -14.89 13.20
C VAL A 106 29.36 -14.57 14.29
N TRP A 107 28.91 -14.46 15.54
CA TRP A 107 29.78 -14.26 16.70
C TRP A 107 30.83 -15.37 16.82
N SER A 108 30.44 -16.63 16.66
CA SER A 108 31.36 -17.77 16.76
C SER A 108 32.48 -17.74 15.72
N ILE A 109 32.22 -17.27 14.50
CA ILE A 109 33.26 -17.11 13.48
C ILE A 109 34.14 -15.90 13.80
N MET A 110 33.53 -14.77 14.16
CA MET A 110 34.27 -13.57 14.52
C MET A 110 35.14 -13.76 15.76
N SER A 111 34.68 -14.52 16.75
CA SER A 111 35.46 -14.80 17.95
C SER A 111 36.72 -15.60 17.64
N LYS A 112 36.73 -16.47 16.62
CA LYS A 112 37.95 -17.18 16.21
C LYS A 112 39.06 -16.22 15.80
N SER A 113 38.73 -15.10 15.14
CA SER A 113 39.72 -14.07 14.77
C SER A 113 40.33 -13.33 15.96
N GLY A 114 39.65 -13.31 17.12
CA GLY A 114 40.16 -12.68 18.35
C GLY A 114 40.98 -13.61 19.24
N HIS A 115 40.78 -14.93 19.16
CA HIS A 115 41.47 -15.92 19.99
C HIS A 115 42.70 -16.54 19.32
N ASN A 116 42.80 -16.42 18.00
CA ASN A 116 43.89 -17.02 17.21
C ASN A 116 44.85 -15.94 16.71
N PRO A 117 46.13 -16.28 16.49
CA PRO A 117 47.09 -15.34 15.91
C PRO A 117 46.67 -14.91 14.50
N THR A 118 46.83 -13.62 14.22
CA THR A 118 46.46 -13.03 12.92
C THR A 118 47.67 -12.40 12.24
N LEU A 119 47.80 -12.64 10.93
CA LEU A 119 48.86 -12.10 10.08
C LEU A 119 48.25 -11.22 8.99
N ILE A 120 48.95 -10.15 8.61
CA ILE A 120 48.52 -9.30 7.49
C ILE A 120 48.92 -9.98 6.19
N PHE A 121 47.95 -10.22 5.30
CA PHE A 121 48.18 -10.83 4.00
C PHE A 121 47.45 -10.04 2.90
N LYS A 122 48.22 -9.30 2.08
CA LYS A 122 47.68 -8.38 1.06
C LYS A 122 46.62 -7.45 1.69
N ASN A 123 45.41 -7.39 1.13
CA ASN A 123 44.30 -6.58 1.64
C ASN A 123 43.36 -7.38 2.60
N SER A 124 43.90 -8.40 3.27
CA SER A 124 43.16 -9.32 4.14
C SER A 124 43.96 -9.67 5.39
N LYS A 125 43.30 -10.33 6.35
CA LYS A 125 43.92 -10.86 7.56
C LYS A 125 43.86 -12.38 7.54
N LEU A 126 45.01 -13.03 7.61
CA LEU A 126 45.11 -14.47 7.74
C LEU A 126 44.99 -14.86 9.22
N VAL A 127 44.05 -15.74 9.55
CA VAL A 127 43.82 -16.25 10.90
C VAL A 127 44.27 -17.70 10.94
N LEU A 128 45.29 -18.00 11.76
CA LEU A 128 45.83 -19.36 11.87
C LEU A 128 45.10 -20.13 12.97
N VAL A 129 44.38 -21.17 12.59
CA VAL A 129 43.55 -21.99 13.50
C VAL A 129 44.19 -23.36 13.67
N GLU A 130 44.18 -23.92 14.88
CA GLU A 130 44.74 -25.26 15.14
C GLU A 130 43.89 -26.40 14.54
N GLU A 131 42.59 -26.17 14.36
CA GLU A 131 41.64 -27.13 13.77
C GLU A 131 42.04 -27.48 12.33
N LYS A 132 41.96 -28.76 11.94
CA LYS A 132 42.15 -29.20 10.55
C LYS A 132 40.93 -28.83 9.70
N ILE A 133 40.99 -27.63 9.13
CA ILE A 133 39.94 -27.04 8.29
C ILE A 133 40.47 -26.71 6.90
N LEU A 134 39.61 -26.81 5.90
CA LEU A 134 39.90 -26.21 4.60
C LEU A 134 39.94 -24.68 4.73
N PRO A 135 40.82 -24.00 3.97
CA PRO A 135 40.80 -22.55 3.87
C PRO A 135 39.40 -22.04 3.57
N HIS A 136 38.97 -21.03 4.31
CA HIS A 136 37.68 -20.40 4.08
C HIS A 136 37.71 -18.94 4.50
N THR A 137 36.83 -18.15 3.88
CA THR A 137 36.80 -16.70 4.06
C THR A 137 35.54 -16.23 4.77
N PHE A 138 35.70 -15.26 5.68
CA PHE A 138 34.60 -14.48 6.25
C PHE A 138 34.99 -13.02 6.44
N LEU A 139 34.24 -12.11 5.80
CA LEU A 139 34.51 -10.67 5.75
C LEU A 139 35.91 -10.41 5.15
N ASN A 140 36.83 -9.87 5.94
CA ASN A 140 38.22 -9.61 5.56
C ASN A 140 39.21 -10.63 6.17
N TYR A 141 38.70 -11.71 6.75
CA TYR A 141 39.49 -12.77 7.37
C TYR A 141 39.53 -14.02 6.49
N ILE A 142 40.72 -14.56 6.29
CA ILE A 142 40.96 -15.86 5.66
C ILE A 142 41.41 -16.80 6.78
N PHE A 143 40.65 -17.85 7.04
CA PHE A 143 40.94 -18.84 8.08
C PHE A 143 41.68 -20.00 7.46
N VAL A 144 42.84 -20.34 8.02
CA VAL A 144 43.72 -21.39 7.51
C VAL A 144 44.24 -22.23 8.68
N ASN A 145 44.46 -23.52 8.44
CA ASN A 145 45.07 -24.39 9.44
C ASN A 145 46.54 -23.99 9.70
N SER A 146 46.92 -23.88 10.98
CA SER A 146 48.25 -23.46 11.40
C SER A 146 49.36 -24.41 10.92
N ASP A 147 49.14 -25.73 10.99
CA ASP A 147 50.12 -26.72 10.56
C ASP A 147 50.30 -26.69 9.04
N ASP A 148 49.22 -26.61 8.28
CA ASP A 148 49.27 -26.52 6.81
C ASP A 148 49.96 -25.24 6.33
N TYR A 149 49.76 -24.13 7.05
CA TYR A 149 50.47 -22.87 6.78
C TYR A 149 51.98 -23.00 7.05
N ASN A 150 52.36 -23.49 8.23
CA ASN A 150 53.76 -23.60 8.64
C ASN A 150 54.55 -24.59 7.78
N ASN A 151 53.91 -25.68 7.36
CA ASN A 151 54.49 -26.70 6.50
C ASN A 151 54.47 -26.33 5.00
N ARG A 152 53.87 -25.18 4.62
CA ARG A 152 53.68 -24.75 3.22
C ARG A 152 52.91 -25.77 2.37
N ASN A 153 51.90 -26.42 2.97
CA ASN A 153 51.05 -27.42 2.31
C ASN A 153 49.85 -26.81 1.55
N ILE A 154 49.88 -25.49 1.30
CA ILE A 154 48.81 -24.73 0.68
C ILE A 154 49.38 -24.03 -0.54
N GLU A 155 48.85 -24.41 -1.69
CA GLU A 155 49.21 -23.82 -2.98
C GLU A 155 48.75 -22.37 -3.10
N GLU A 156 49.47 -21.58 -3.89
CA GLU A 156 49.22 -20.15 -4.06
C GLU A 156 47.84 -19.87 -4.65
N GLU A 157 47.38 -20.71 -5.58
CA GLU A 157 46.07 -20.62 -6.21
C GLU A 157 44.93 -20.67 -5.19
N LEU A 158 45.11 -21.40 -4.08
CA LEU A 158 44.10 -21.50 -3.04
C LEU A 158 44.06 -20.22 -2.18
N TYR A 159 45.22 -19.60 -1.89
CA TYR A 159 45.25 -18.30 -1.24
C TYR A 159 44.62 -17.21 -2.09
N THR A 160 44.94 -17.18 -3.38
CA THR A 160 44.35 -16.21 -4.30
C THR A 160 42.85 -16.43 -4.44
N HIS A 161 42.38 -17.69 -4.44
CA HIS A 161 40.96 -18.01 -4.48
C HIS A 161 40.21 -17.43 -3.27
N GLU A 162 40.72 -17.68 -2.06
CA GLU A 162 40.16 -17.12 -0.82
C GLU A 162 40.22 -15.58 -0.80
N LEU A 163 41.32 -15.00 -1.30
CA LEU A 163 41.46 -13.56 -1.42
C LEU A 163 40.39 -12.94 -2.32
N VAL A 164 39.96 -13.61 -3.39
CA VAL A 164 38.87 -13.12 -4.25
C VAL A 164 37.55 -12.97 -3.47
N HIS A 165 37.26 -13.87 -2.53
CA HIS A 165 36.07 -13.74 -1.69
C HIS A 165 36.12 -12.50 -0.79
N VAL A 166 37.30 -12.16 -0.28
CA VAL A 166 37.54 -10.94 0.50
C VAL A 166 37.39 -9.71 -0.38
N THR A 167 38.14 -9.64 -1.49
CA THR A 167 38.21 -8.44 -2.34
C THR A 167 36.87 -8.11 -2.97
N GLN A 168 36.12 -9.13 -3.41
CA GLN A 168 34.78 -8.96 -3.98
C GLN A 168 33.68 -8.89 -2.93
N LYS A 169 34.00 -9.00 -1.63
CA LYS A 169 33.05 -8.84 -0.50
C LYS A 169 31.89 -9.84 -0.54
N HIS A 170 32.15 -11.08 -0.95
CA HIS A 170 31.12 -12.12 -1.11
C HIS A 170 30.35 -12.44 0.19
N THR A 171 30.96 -12.23 1.35
CA THR A 171 30.29 -12.43 2.65
C THR A 171 29.03 -11.57 2.80
N PHE A 172 28.99 -10.34 2.29
CA PHE A 172 27.82 -9.48 2.44
C PHE A 172 26.60 -10.01 1.68
N ASP A 173 26.81 -10.54 0.48
CA ASP A 173 25.77 -11.19 -0.32
C ASP A 173 25.15 -12.38 0.45
N ILE A 174 25.98 -13.18 1.12
CA ILE A 174 25.53 -14.32 1.92
C ILE A 174 24.82 -13.88 3.20
N LEU A 175 25.33 -12.85 3.89
CA LEU A 175 24.66 -12.29 5.07
C LEU A 175 23.28 -11.71 4.71
N PHE A 176 23.16 -11.04 3.56
CA PHE A 176 21.89 -10.52 3.06
C PHE A 176 20.85 -11.63 2.84
N ILE A 177 21.20 -12.71 2.15
CA ILE A 177 20.25 -13.81 1.90
C ILE A 177 19.94 -14.61 3.17
N GLU A 178 20.90 -14.78 4.07
CA GLU A 178 20.69 -15.41 5.38
C GLU A 178 19.72 -14.60 6.24
N PHE A 179 19.88 -13.27 6.27
CA PHE A 179 18.95 -12.37 6.94
C PHE A 179 17.52 -12.51 6.39
N LEU A 180 17.36 -12.55 5.07
CA LEU A 180 16.05 -12.78 4.46
C LEU A 180 15.48 -14.16 4.77
N ARG A 181 16.32 -15.20 4.87
CA ARG A 181 15.86 -16.55 5.26
C ARG A 181 15.36 -16.61 6.70
N ILE A 182 15.80 -15.71 7.58
CA ILE A 182 15.28 -15.61 8.95
C ILE A 182 13.86 -15.06 8.93
N ILE A 183 13.62 -13.99 8.18
CA ILE A 183 12.29 -13.37 8.05
C ILE A 183 11.35 -14.28 7.26
N PHE A 184 11.80 -14.81 6.14
CA PHE A 184 11.01 -15.64 5.23
C PHE A 184 11.37 -17.13 5.39
N TRP A 185 11.48 -17.61 6.63
CA TRP A 185 11.92 -18.98 6.94
C TRP A 185 11.01 -20.07 6.36
N PHE A 186 9.73 -19.75 6.13
CA PHE A 186 8.77 -20.65 5.49
C PHE A 186 8.92 -20.72 3.97
N ASN A 187 9.66 -19.80 3.35
CA ASN A 187 9.81 -19.73 1.89
C ASN A 187 11.11 -20.44 1.45
N PRO A 188 11.01 -21.60 0.79
CA PRO A 188 12.18 -22.38 0.39
C PRO A 188 13.00 -21.71 -0.74
N LEU A 189 12.46 -20.71 -1.44
CA LEU A 189 13.19 -20.02 -2.51
C LEU A 189 14.49 -19.40 -2.02
N PHE A 190 14.53 -18.87 -0.80
CA PHE A 190 15.75 -18.29 -0.22
C PHE A 190 16.86 -19.32 -0.04
N VAL A 191 16.54 -20.60 0.15
CA VAL A 191 17.51 -21.69 0.20
C VAL A 191 18.14 -21.91 -1.19
N PHE A 192 17.33 -21.86 -2.24
CA PHE A 192 17.81 -22.00 -3.61
C PHE A 192 18.64 -20.79 -4.07
N TYR A 193 18.19 -19.58 -3.75
CA TYR A 193 18.95 -18.36 -4.00
C TYR A 193 20.30 -18.37 -3.29
N LYS A 194 20.35 -18.77 -2.01
CA LYS A 194 21.63 -18.92 -1.30
C LYS A 194 22.57 -19.86 -2.04
N LYS A 195 22.11 -21.05 -2.44
CA LYS A 195 22.93 -22.02 -3.18
C LYS A 195 23.42 -21.46 -4.52
N ALA A 196 22.56 -20.73 -5.23
CA ALA A 196 22.91 -20.08 -6.49
C ALA A 196 23.96 -18.97 -6.31
N MET A 197 23.82 -18.14 -5.28
CA MET A 197 24.78 -17.07 -4.96
C MET A 197 26.14 -17.63 -4.58
N GLN A 198 26.16 -18.66 -3.70
CA GLN A 198 27.40 -19.36 -3.33
C GLN A 198 28.09 -19.93 -4.57
N LEU A 199 27.37 -20.69 -5.41
CA LEU A 199 27.94 -21.25 -6.63
C LEU A 199 28.48 -20.16 -7.58
N ASN A 200 27.78 -19.03 -7.70
CA ASN A 200 28.24 -17.92 -8.52
C ASN A 200 29.50 -17.25 -7.94
N HIS A 201 29.63 -17.15 -6.62
CA HIS A 201 30.85 -16.67 -5.96
C HIS A 201 32.03 -17.61 -6.22
N GLU A 202 31.82 -18.92 -6.15
CA GLU A 202 32.84 -19.90 -6.52
C GLU A 202 33.27 -19.70 -7.97
N PHE A 203 32.33 -19.54 -8.91
CA PHE A 203 32.66 -19.29 -10.32
C PHE A 203 33.45 -18.00 -10.55
N LEU A 204 33.17 -16.95 -9.76
CA LEU A 204 33.93 -15.70 -9.83
C LEU A 204 35.37 -15.89 -9.34
N ALA A 205 35.55 -16.58 -8.22
CA ALA A 205 36.86 -16.88 -7.69
C ALA A 205 37.65 -17.82 -8.62
N ASP A 206 37.00 -18.87 -9.14
CA ASP A 206 37.58 -19.78 -10.12
C ASP A 206 38.01 -19.07 -11.41
N GLN A 207 37.19 -18.13 -11.90
CA GLN A 207 37.49 -17.37 -13.10
C GLN A 207 38.77 -16.54 -12.94
N GLU A 208 38.95 -15.88 -11.80
CA GLU A 208 40.15 -15.07 -11.52
C GLU A 208 41.42 -15.94 -11.53
N ILE A 209 41.38 -17.13 -10.91
CA ILE A 209 42.51 -18.07 -10.90
C ILE A 209 42.87 -18.54 -12.31
N VAL A 210 41.86 -18.85 -13.13
CA VAL A 210 42.08 -19.28 -14.51
C VAL A 210 42.72 -18.16 -15.34
N GLU A 211 42.35 -16.90 -15.09
CA GLU A 211 42.90 -15.73 -15.78
C GLU A 211 44.33 -15.39 -15.32
N GLU A 212 44.62 -15.52 -14.02
CA GLU A 212 45.93 -15.20 -13.43
C GLU A 212 46.98 -16.30 -13.69
N TYR A 213 46.66 -17.56 -13.41
CA TYR A 213 47.64 -18.67 -13.44
C TYR A 213 47.65 -19.47 -14.75
N ASN A 214 46.63 -19.34 -15.60
CA ASN A 214 46.53 -19.99 -16.92
C ASN A 214 46.71 -21.52 -16.94
N ASN A 215 46.56 -22.20 -15.79
CA ASN A 215 46.72 -23.66 -15.66
C ASN A 215 45.45 -24.32 -15.09
N VAL A 216 44.43 -24.42 -15.94
CA VAL A 216 43.13 -25.02 -15.57
C VAL A 216 43.28 -26.46 -15.08
N PRO A 217 44.02 -27.37 -15.74
CA PRO A 217 44.11 -28.77 -15.31
C PRO A 217 44.76 -28.93 -13.92
N PHE A 218 45.81 -28.16 -13.62
CA PHE A 218 46.43 -28.17 -12.30
C PHE A 218 45.44 -27.72 -11.22
N TYR A 219 44.77 -26.60 -11.46
CA TYR A 219 43.80 -26.06 -10.50
C TYR A 219 42.61 -27.01 -10.26
N GLN A 220 42.09 -27.63 -11.33
CA GLN A 220 41.04 -28.65 -11.22
C GLN A 220 41.48 -29.86 -10.38
N LYS A 221 42.72 -30.31 -10.57
CA LYS A 221 43.31 -31.40 -9.78
C LYS A 221 43.44 -31.00 -8.31
N LEU A 222 43.95 -29.80 -8.02
CA LEU A 222 44.06 -29.26 -6.66
C LEU A 222 42.70 -29.24 -5.94
N LEU A 223 41.64 -28.77 -6.61
CA LEU A 223 40.29 -28.74 -6.04
C LEU A 223 39.74 -30.13 -5.74
N LEU A 224 40.06 -31.12 -6.57
CA LEU A 224 39.67 -32.52 -6.33
C LEU A 224 40.45 -33.11 -5.15
N GLU A 225 41.76 -32.89 -5.08
CA GLU A 225 42.60 -33.39 -3.98
C GLU A 225 42.18 -32.82 -2.62
N LYS A 226 41.94 -31.51 -2.56
CA LYS A 226 41.46 -30.86 -1.32
C LYS A 226 39.98 -31.19 -1.02
N GLY A 227 39.17 -31.48 -2.04
CA GLY A 227 37.76 -31.82 -1.90
C GLY A 227 37.47 -33.28 -1.50
N SER A 228 38.37 -34.22 -1.79
CA SER A 228 38.15 -35.67 -1.58
C SER A 228 38.45 -36.19 -0.17
N GLY A 229 38.94 -35.34 0.75
CA GLY A 229 39.47 -35.75 2.06
C GLY A 229 38.47 -36.02 3.19
N ILE A 230 37.18 -36.29 2.93
CA ILE A 230 36.19 -36.57 3.99
C ILE A 230 35.67 -38.01 3.86
N GLU A 231 36.03 -38.85 4.83
CA GLU A 231 35.54 -40.24 4.95
C GLU A 231 34.01 -40.30 5.08
N THR A 232 33.41 -41.31 4.45
CA THR A 232 31.97 -41.42 4.21
C THR A 232 31.24 -42.31 5.22
N ILE A 233 30.09 -41.85 5.73
CA ILE A 233 29.10 -42.69 6.43
C ILE A 233 27.93 -43.00 5.47
N TYR A 234 27.43 -44.24 5.45
CA TYR A 234 26.46 -44.78 4.48
C TYR A 234 25.04 -44.16 4.48
N LEU A 235 24.66 -43.37 5.49
CA LEU A 235 23.41 -42.57 5.51
C LEU A 235 23.65 -41.09 5.15
N ALA A 236 24.90 -40.72 4.83
CA ALA A 236 25.29 -39.36 4.51
C ALA A 236 25.37 -39.14 2.99
N SER A 237 24.58 -38.19 2.48
CA SER A 237 24.80 -37.58 1.16
C SER A 237 26.11 -36.79 1.22
N ASN A 238 27.19 -37.37 0.69
CA ASN A 238 28.53 -36.83 0.87
C ASN A 238 29.09 -36.08 -0.34
N LEU A 239 29.87 -35.05 0.02
CA LEU A 239 30.50 -34.01 -0.77
C LEU A 239 29.55 -33.32 -1.76
N ASN A 240 29.75 -32.03 -1.91
CA ASN A 240 28.96 -31.18 -2.78
C ASN A 240 29.29 -31.46 -4.26
N TYR A 241 29.31 -32.74 -4.68
CA TYR A 241 29.71 -33.23 -6.00
C TYR A 241 29.01 -32.44 -7.10
N LEU A 242 27.73 -32.10 -6.91
CA LEU A 242 26.98 -31.27 -7.84
C LEU A 242 27.57 -29.86 -8.00
N VAL A 243 28.06 -29.24 -6.92
CA VAL A 243 28.72 -27.92 -6.93
C VAL A 243 30.13 -28.04 -7.50
N THR A 244 30.96 -28.96 -7.01
CA THR A 244 32.33 -29.15 -7.51
C THR A 244 32.32 -29.50 -8.99
N LYS A 245 31.45 -30.41 -9.44
CA LYS A 245 31.27 -30.72 -10.87
C LYS A 245 30.93 -29.49 -11.70
N LYS A 246 30.03 -28.62 -11.21
CA LYS A 246 29.68 -27.39 -11.91
C LYS A 246 30.87 -26.43 -12.02
N ARG A 247 31.66 -26.28 -10.95
CA ARG A 247 32.91 -25.47 -10.95
C ARG A 247 33.88 -25.95 -12.02
N LEU A 248 34.17 -27.26 -12.04
CA LEU A 248 35.09 -27.86 -13.01
C LEU A 248 34.61 -27.66 -14.47
N ILE A 249 33.32 -27.87 -14.74
CA ILE A 249 32.74 -27.65 -16.08
C ILE A 249 32.79 -26.16 -16.48
N MET A 250 32.55 -25.24 -15.54
CA MET A 250 32.50 -23.81 -15.85
C MET A 250 33.88 -23.22 -16.17
N MET A 251 34.94 -23.72 -15.54
CA MET A 251 36.32 -23.27 -15.80
C MET A 251 36.75 -23.47 -17.26
N THR A 252 36.27 -24.54 -17.90
CA THR A 252 36.61 -24.86 -19.31
C THR A 252 35.62 -24.27 -20.31
N LYS A 253 34.49 -23.71 -19.84
CA LYS A 253 33.46 -23.17 -20.70
C LYS A 253 33.89 -21.85 -21.35
N LYS A 254 33.57 -21.72 -22.64
CA LYS A 254 33.65 -20.45 -23.39
C LYS A 254 32.24 -19.97 -23.70
N THR A 255 31.99 -18.68 -23.46
CA THR A 255 30.74 -18.01 -23.83
C THR A 255 31.07 -16.87 -24.79
N SER A 256 30.43 -16.83 -25.96
CA SER A 256 30.65 -15.76 -26.93
C SER A 256 30.00 -14.45 -26.47
N LYS A 257 30.60 -13.31 -26.85
CA LYS A 257 30.11 -11.98 -26.46
C LYS A 257 28.64 -11.74 -26.88
N ASN A 258 28.25 -12.21 -28.06
CA ASN A 258 26.89 -12.04 -28.58
C ASN A 258 25.86 -12.87 -27.82
N ILE A 259 26.19 -14.12 -27.48
CA ILE A 259 25.30 -14.98 -26.66
C ILE A 259 25.17 -14.40 -25.25
N ALA A 260 26.28 -13.97 -24.66
CA ALA A 260 26.27 -13.30 -23.36
C ALA A 260 25.38 -12.04 -23.39
N PHE A 261 25.52 -11.20 -24.41
CA PHE A 261 24.70 -10.00 -24.57
C PHE A 261 23.22 -10.33 -24.71
N LEU A 262 22.86 -11.25 -25.61
CA LEU A 262 21.48 -11.63 -25.87
C LEU A 262 20.80 -12.19 -24.61
N LYS A 263 21.50 -13.05 -23.85
CA LYS A 263 20.99 -13.61 -22.59
C LYS A 263 20.83 -12.58 -21.48
N LYS A 264 21.70 -11.56 -21.42
CA LYS A 264 21.54 -10.43 -20.49
C LYS A 264 20.29 -9.62 -20.83
N VAL A 265 20.06 -9.32 -22.11
CA VAL A 265 18.90 -8.54 -22.57
C VAL A 265 17.59 -9.33 -22.45
N ALA A 266 17.64 -10.67 -22.50
CA ALA A 266 16.48 -11.54 -22.35
C ALA A 266 15.73 -11.39 -21.01
N ILE A 267 16.30 -10.70 -20.01
CA ILE A 267 15.58 -10.36 -18.77
C ILE A 267 14.50 -9.29 -18.97
N VAL A 268 14.68 -8.38 -19.94
CA VAL A 268 13.76 -7.27 -20.19
C VAL A 268 12.34 -7.75 -20.49
N PRO A 269 12.09 -8.68 -21.43
CA PRO A 269 10.74 -9.19 -21.67
C PRO A 269 10.17 -9.94 -20.46
N VAL A 270 10.99 -10.64 -19.68
CA VAL A 270 10.54 -11.32 -18.45
C VAL A 270 10.06 -10.31 -17.41
N LEU A 271 10.82 -9.24 -17.20
CA LEU A 271 10.45 -8.15 -16.30
C LEU A 271 9.17 -7.44 -16.79
N MET A 272 9.08 -7.15 -18.09
CA MET A 272 7.90 -6.54 -18.69
C MET A 272 6.64 -7.41 -18.49
N ALA A 273 6.74 -8.71 -18.77
CA ALA A 273 5.65 -9.66 -18.54
C ALA A 273 5.24 -9.72 -17.06
N LEU A 274 6.20 -9.77 -16.13
CA LEU A 274 5.91 -9.76 -14.69
C LEU A 274 5.19 -8.50 -14.24
N THR A 275 5.65 -7.33 -14.68
CA THR A 275 4.99 -6.05 -14.33
C THR A 275 3.59 -5.96 -14.93
N ALA A 276 3.39 -6.37 -16.19
CA ALA A 276 2.06 -6.42 -16.80
C ALA A 276 1.11 -7.36 -16.04
N LEU A 277 1.56 -8.57 -15.70
CA LEU A 277 0.72 -9.58 -15.04
C LEU A 277 0.40 -9.24 -13.58
N LEU A 278 1.35 -8.67 -12.83
CA LEU A 278 1.21 -8.49 -11.37
C LEU A 278 0.79 -7.08 -10.95
N CYS A 279 1.05 -6.05 -11.78
CA CYS A 279 0.80 -4.64 -11.43
C CYS A 279 -0.50 -4.08 -12.05
N ILE A 280 -1.08 -4.69 -13.09
CA ILE A 280 -2.32 -4.19 -13.68
C ILE A 280 -3.50 -4.44 -12.73
N LYS A 281 -4.24 -3.38 -12.41
CA LYS A 281 -5.56 -3.41 -11.76
C LYS A 281 -6.59 -2.89 -12.75
N THR A 282 -7.68 -3.62 -12.96
CA THR A 282 -8.80 -3.15 -13.78
C THR A 282 -9.78 -2.40 -12.92
N VAL A 283 -10.02 -1.12 -13.23
CA VAL A 283 -11.05 -0.31 -12.58
C VAL A 283 -12.24 -0.21 -13.53
N ALA A 284 -13.42 -0.58 -13.06
CA ALA A 284 -14.66 -0.44 -13.81
C ALA A 284 -15.09 1.03 -13.81
N GLN A 285 -15.30 1.60 -15.00
CA GLN A 285 -15.92 2.91 -15.15
C GLN A 285 -17.22 2.75 -15.94
N GLU A 286 -18.30 3.35 -15.43
CA GLU A 286 -19.60 3.36 -16.11
C GLU A 286 -19.49 4.15 -17.42
N ALA A 287 -19.96 3.57 -18.52
CA ALA A 287 -20.01 4.25 -19.80
C ALA A 287 -20.98 5.45 -19.70
N LYS A 288 -20.48 6.66 -19.97
CA LYS A 288 -21.36 7.83 -20.14
C LYS A 288 -22.32 7.55 -21.29
N MET A 289 -23.64 7.49 -21.03
CA MET A 289 -24.64 7.44 -22.09
C MET A 289 -24.46 8.67 -22.99
N LYS A 290 -24.18 8.45 -24.28
CA LYS A 290 -24.40 9.47 -25.30
C LYS A 290 -25.91 9.59 -25.48
N THR A 291 -26.49 10.71 -25.07
CA THR A 291 -27.85 11.07 -25.45
C THR A 291 -27.81 11.47 -26.92
N ASP A 292 -28.00 10.51 -27.83
CA ASP A 292 -28.32 10.82 -29.22
C ASP A 292 -29.68 11.52 -29.23
N THR A 293 -29.64 12.84 -29.45
CA THR A 293 -30.82 13.65 -29.64
C THR A 293 -31.44 13.21 -30.97
N LEU A 294 -32.56 12.49 -30.90
CA LEU A 294 -33.44 12.24 -32.03
C LEU A 294 -33.90 13.58 -32.59
N LYS A 295 -33.28 14.02 -33.69
CA LYS A 295 -33.85 15.02 -34.59
C LYS A 295 -35.07 14.41 -35.26
N ASN A 296 -36.25 14.61 -34.68
CA ASN A 296 -37.49 14.46 -35.41
C ASN A 296 -37.77 15.76 -36.18
N ASN A 297 -37.51 15.70 -37.48
CA ASN A 297 -38.11 16.59 -38.47
C ASN A 297 -39.62 16.43 -38.42
N SER A 298 -40.33 17.55 -38.27
CA SER A 298 -41.70 17.69 -38.76
C SER A 298 -41.92 19.15 -39.15
N ASP A 299 -41.71 19.41 -40.43
CA ASP A 299 -42.32 20.52 -41.14
C ASP A 299 -43.82 20.24 -41.30
N ASN A 300 -44.69 21.05 -40.70
CA ASN A 300 -45.86 21.61 -41.42
C ASN A 300 -46.56 22.79 -40.70
N LYS A 301 -46.45 23.95 -41.34
CA LYS A 301 -47.44 25.05 -41.56
C LYS A 301 -48.45 25.51 -40.47
N LYS A 302 -48.37 26.86 -40.28
CA LYS A 302 -49.44 27.90 -40.13
C LYS A 302 -50.29 27.82 -38.84
N SER A 303 -50.65 28.90 -38.13
CA SER A 303 -50.99 30.27 -38.54
C SER A 303 -51.29 31.16 -37.30
N TYR A 304 -51.05 32.47 -37.41
CA TYR A 304 -51.59 33.62 -36.62
C TYR A 304 -51.24 33.68 -35.10
N SER A 305 -50.96 34.81 -34.43
CA SER A 305 -51.10 36.25 -34.70
C SER A 305 -50.36 37.11 -33.64
N LYS A 306 -49.94 38.33 -34.05
CA LYS A 306 -49.77 39.59 -33.27
C LYS A 306 -48.60 39.67 -32.27
N THR A 307 -47.53 40.44 -32.56
CA THR A 307 -47.33 41.90 -32.33
C THR A 307 -47.33 42.22 -30.83
N SER A 308 -46.24 42.69 -30.18
CA SER A 308 -45.61 44.02 -30.29
C SER A 308 -44.25 44.06 -29.54
N VAL A 309 -43.12 44.51 -30.15
CA VAL A 309 -42.50 45.87 -30.08
C VAL A 309 -41.48 46.08 -28.93
N VAL A 310 -40.18 46.22 -29.30
CA VAL A 310 -39.13 47.21 -28.86
C VAL A 310 -38.75 47.26 -27.36
N ALA A 311 -37.52 47.45 -26.85
CA ALA A 311 -36.16 47.88 -27.22
C ALA A 311 -35.22 47.32 -26.11
N ASP A 312 -33.92 47.02 -26.33
CA ASP A 312 -32.74 47.90 -26.14
C ASP A 312 -32.58 48.44 -24.68
N GLN A 313 -31.43 48.64 -24.02
CA GLN A 313 -30.00 48.39 -24.21
C GLN A 313 -29.32 48.79 -22.86
N LYS A 314 -28.17 48.19 -22.52
CA LYS A 314 -26.99 48.79 -21.84
C LYS A 314 -27.09 49.74 -20.59
N LYS A 315 -26.26 49.35 -19.59
CA LYS A 315 -25.17 50.11 -18.90
C LYS A 315 -25.45 51.15 -17.80
N ASN A 316 -24.64 50.94 -16.75
CA ASN A 316 -23.81 51.87 -15.96
C ASN A 316 -24.46 52.84 -14.96
N ALA A 317 -23.98 52.78 -13.71
CA ALA A 317 -23.27 53.82 -12.94
C ALA A 317 -23.52 53.57 -11.43
N VAL A 318 -22.51 53.19 -10.65
CA VAL A 318 -21.64 54.07 -9.85
C VAL A 318 -22.45 55.02 -8.94
N LEU A 319 -22.43 54.77 -7.63
CA LEU A 319 -22.01 55.77 -6.65
C LEU A 319 -21.63 55.11 -5.32
N THR A 320 -20.52 55.60 -4.77
CA THR A 320 -19.84 55.19 -3.53
C THR A 320 -20.28 56.12 -2.38
N LYS A 321 -19.94 55.69 -1.15
CA LYS A 321 -19.82 56.47 0.11
C LYS A 321 -21.12 56.73 0.87
N GLU A 322 -21.15 56.80 2.20
CA GLU A 322 -20.22 56.58 3.32
C GLU A 322 -21.06 56.78 4.60
N ASN A 323 -20.70 56.06 5.65
CA ASN A 323 -21.03 56.15 7.09
C ASN A 323 -22.05 57.19 7.58
N ASP A 324 -22.94 56.76 8.49
CA ASP A 324 -23.11 57.50 9.75
C ASP A 324 -23.62 56.61 10.90
N VAL A 325 -23.26 57.07 12.10
CA VAL A 325 -23.13 56.34 13.37
C VAL A 325 -24.21 56.78 14.36
N LEU A 326 -24.77 55.81 15.11
CA LEU A 326 -25.49 55.87 16.41
C LEU A 326 -26.79 56.71 16.47
N THR A 327 -27.82 56.39 17.27
CA THR A 327 -27.78 56.05 18.70
C THR A 327 -29.08 55.36 19.17
N GLU A 328 -28.90 54.56 20.22
CA GLU A 328 -29.85 53.93 21.14
C GLU A 328 -30.93 54.85 21.74
N GLU A 329 -32.20 54.45 21.65
CA GLU A 329 -33.24 54.81 22.61
C GLU A 329 -34.41 53.80 22.55
N GLN A 330 -34.40 52.77 23.40
CA GLN A 330 -35.54 52.43 24.27
C GLN A 330 -35.24 51.22 25.17
N LYS A 331 -35.02 51.59 26.43
CA LYS A 331 -34.75 50.77 27.61
C LYS A 331 -35.89 49.81 27.96
N ARG A 332 -35.47 48.59 28.35
CA ARG A 332 -35.90 47.78 29.51
C ARG A 332 -37.31 47.17 29.55
N ASN A 333 -37.34 45.86 29.81
CA ASN A 333 -37.90 45.31 31.07
C ASN A 333 -37.34 43.91 31.39
N VAL A 334 -36.65 43.82 32.53
CA VAL A 334 -36.34 42.60 33.30
C VAL A 334 -36.74 42.89 34.75
N PRO A 335 -37.47 42.00 35.43
CA PRO A 335 -37.43 41.86 36.88
C PRO A 335 -36.95 40.44 37.32
N PRO A 336 -36.62 40.25 38.62
CA PRO A 336 -35.45 39.47 39.10
C PRO A 336 -35.77 38.11 39.79
N PRO A 337 -34.77 37.34 40.29
CA PRO A 337 -34.89 36.03 41.00
C PRO A 337 -34.97 36.19 42.55
N PRO A 338 -34.91 35.16 43.44
CA PRO A 338 -35.33 33.72 43.53
C PRO A 338 -36.28 33.47 44.78
N PRO A 339 -36.70 32.23 45.26
CA PRO A 339 -35.87 31.19 45.93
C PRO A 339 -36.34 29.70 45.78
N ALA A 340 -35.54 28.80 46.34
CA ALA A 340 -35.51 27.33 46.19
C ALA A 340 -36.62 26.50 46.89
N ALA A 341 -36.91 25.31 46.32
CA ALA A 341 -36.96 23.96 46.95
C ALA A 341 -38.00 23.04 46.30
N GLY A 342 -37.62 21.80 45.96
CA GLY A 342 -38.56 20.70 45.68
C GLY A 342 -38.19 19.82 44.49
N SER A 343 -37.55 18.68 44.78
CA SER A 343 -37.15 17.59 43.88
C SER A 343 -38.24 17.12 42.90
N SER A 344 -37.88 16.79 41.64
CA SER A 344 -38.03 15.43 41.08
C SER A 344 -37.58 15.33 39.60
N VAL A 345 -36.94 14.19 39.32
CA VAL A 345 -36.69 13.54 38.02
C VAL A 345 -35.71 14.21 37.05
N ILE A 346 -34.46 13.75 37.14
CA ILE A 346 -33.50 13.75 36.03
C ILE A 346 -34.11 12.90 34.90
N SER A 347 -34.55 13.52 33.81
CA SER A 347 -34.83 12.78 32.57
C SER A 347 -33.48 12.43 31.95
N THR A 348 -33.04 11.21 32.18
CA THR A 348 -31.92 10.57 31.50
C THR A 348 -32.17 10.65 30.00
N ASP A 349 -31.33 11.38 29.26
CA ASP A 349 -31.31 11.32 27.80
C ASP A 349 -30.69 9.98 27.41
N ILE A 350 -31.55 9.00 27.16
CA ILE A 350 -31.19 7.67 26.67
C ILE A 350 -30.89 7.82 25.18
N ILE A 351 -29.66 7.51 24.77
CA ILE A 351 -29.37 7.13 23.39
C ILE A 351 -29.90 5.70 23.26
N VAL A 352 -31.08 5.58 22.66
CA VAL A 352 -31.82 4.33 22.56
C VAL A 352 -31.25 3.50 21.42
N ASP A 353 -30.66 2.35 21.74
CA ASP A 353 -30.15 1.35 20.77
C ASP A 353 -31.28 0.58 20.03
N HIS A 354 -32.54 0.79 20.43
CA HIS A 354 -33.72 0.12 19.86
C HIS A 354 -34.87 1.08 19.56
N ILE A 355 -34.76 1.87 18.49
CA ILE A 355 -35.88 2.67 17.99
C ILE A 355 -36.90 1.74 17.29
N THR A 356 -38.13 1.68 17.81
CA THR A 356 -39.22 0.87 17.23
C THR A 356 -39.75 1.47 15.92
N LYS A 357 -39.78 2.80 15.80
CA LYS A 357 -40.20 3.51 14.58
C LYS A 357 -39.27 4.68 14.28
N LYS A 358 -38.69 4.72 13.09
CA LYS A 358 -37.75 5.77 12.66
C LYS A 358 -38.50 7.09 12.38
N PRO A 359 -37.82 8.25 12.54
CA PRO A 359 -38.38 9.52 12.10
C PRO A 359 -38.66 9.53 10.59
N GLU A 360 -39.75 10.16 10.18
CA GLU A 360 -40.19 10.18 8.78
C GLU A 360 -40.76 11.55 8.39
N PHE A 361 -40.31 12.08 7.26
CA PHE A 361 -40.84 13.33 6.69
C PHE A 361 -42.31 13.15 6.25
N PRO A 362 -43.17 14.19 6.34
CA PRO A 362 -44.54 14.10 5.83
C PRO A 362 -44.56 13.72 4.33
N GLY A 363 -45.09 12.53 4.01
CA GLY A 363 -45.06 11.99 2.63
C GLY A 363 -43.83 11.15 2.29
N GLY A 364 -42.96 10.89 3.26
CA GLY A 364 -41.79 10.03 3.12
C GLY A 364 -40.58 10.73 2.49
N MET A 365 -39.48 9.98 2.35
CA MET A 365 -38.22 10.50 1.82
C MET A 365 -38.27 11.05 0.38
N PRO A 366 -39.08 10.52 -0.56
CA PRO A 366 -39.20 11.11 -1.89
C PRO A 366 -39.71 12.56 -1.86
N GLU A 367 -40.73 12.83 -1.05
CA GLU A 367 -41.27 14.19 -0.87
C GLU A 367 -40.28 15.09 -0.12
N PHE A 368 -39.49 14.52 0.80
CA PHE A 368 -38.40 15.27 1.43
C PHE A 368 -37.36 15.76 0.40
N TYR A 369 -36.88 14.89 -0.49
CA TYR A 369 -35.91 15.30 -1.51
C TYR A 369 -36.49 16.33 -2.47
N LYS A 370 -37.77 16.20 -2.82
CA LYS A 370 -38.50 17.19 -3.62
C LYS A 370 -38.60 18.53 -2.89
N PHE A 371 -38.98 18.53 -1.61
CA PHE A 371 -39.03 19.72 -0.77
C PHE A 371 -37.66 20.43 -0.70
N ILE A 372 -36.59 19.67 -0.49
CA ILE A 372 -35.23 20.23 -0.48
C ILE A 372 -34.90 20.80 -1.86
N GLY A 373 -35.20 20.10 -2.95
CA GLY A 373 -34.98 20.60 -4.31
C GLY A 373 -35.72 21.91 -4.63
N GLU A 374 -36.96 22.05 -4.15
CA GLU A 374 -37.77 23.26 -4.34
C GLU A 374 -37.30 24.44 -3.48
N ASN A 375 -36.76 24.16 -2.29
CA ASN A 375 -36.33 25.19 -1.34
C ASN A 375 -34.84 25.53 -1.42
N PHE A 376 -34.03 24.69 -2.07
CA PHE A 376 -32.59 24.88 -2.24
C PHE A 376 -32.29 25.80 -3.42
N LYS A 377 -31.51 26.85 -3.17
CA LYS A 377 -31.04 27.77 -4.21
C LYS A 377 -29.54 27.65 -4.37
N LEU A 378 -29.10 27.07 -5.47
CA LEU A 378 -27.67 26.92 -5.74
C LEU A 378 -26.96 28.30 -5.71
N PRO A 379 -25.97 28.51 -4.82
CA PRO A 379 -25.26 29.78 -4.73
C PRO A 379 -24.61 30.18 -6.07
N ALA A 380 -24.58 31.47 -6.39
CA ALA A 380 -24.06 31.97 -7.67
C ALA A 380 -22.60 31.54 -7.92
N GLU A 381 -21.78 31.48 -6.87
CA GLU A 381 -20.40 31.00 -6.94
C GLU A 381 -20.31 29.49 -7.22
N ALA A 382 -21.18 28.68 -6.61
CA ALA A 382 -21.27 27.25 -6.86
C ALA A 382 -21.75 26.95 -8.29
N SER A 383 -22.71 27.73 -8.79
CA SER A 383 -23.20 27.66 -10.17
C SER A 383 -22.10 28.02 -11.17
N LYS A 384 -21.38 29.14 -10.95
CA LYS A 384 -20.25 29.58 -11.80
C LYS A 384 -19.15 28.52 -11.88
N ASN A 385 -18.89 27.82 -10.77
CA ASN A 385 -17.86 26.79 -10.67
C ASN A 385 -18.35 25.38 -11.01
N LYS A 386 -19.63 25.23 -11.41
CA LYS A 386 -20.24 23.95 -11.82
C LYS A 386 -20.02 22.82 -10.82
N ILE A 387 -20.23 23.11 -9.54
CA ILE A 387 -20.00 22.16 -8.45
C ILE A 387 -21.01 21.00 -8.53
N GLN A 388 -20.50 19.78 -8.42
CA GLN A 388 -21.30 18.55 -8.37
C GLN A 388 -20.76 17.60 -7.30
N GLY A 389 -21.63 16.79 -6.71
CA GLY A 389 -21.22 15.75 -5.75
C GLY A 389 -22.18 15.55 -4.60
N LYS A 390 -21.77 14.70 -3.64
CA LYS A 390 -22.56 14.34 -2.45
C LYS A 390 -22.03 15.08 -1.22
N LEU A 391 -22.90 15.85 -0.58
CA LEU A 391 -22.69 16.42 0.75
C LEU A 391 -23.36 15.53 1.80
N PHE A 392 -22.87 15.57 3.04
CA PHE A 392 -23.46 14.83 4.16
C PHE A 392 -23.83 15.80 5.27
N VAL A 393 -25.09 15.78 5.69
CA VAL A 393 -25.64 16.60 6.76
C VAL A 393 -26.21 15.72 7.85
N GLU A 394 -26.01 16.16 9.09
CA GLU A 394 -26.54 15.56 10.29
C GLU A 394 -27.42 16.59 11.01
N PHE A 395 -28.55 16.16 11.55
CA PHE A 395 -29.45 16.99 12.33
C PHE A 395 -30.27 16.14 13.31
N MET A 396 -30.75 16.76 14.37
CA MET A 396 -31.60 16.13 15.38
C MET A 396 -33.07 16.30 15.00
N VAL A 397 -33.83 15.21 15.02
CA VAL A 397 -35.29 15.25 14.98
C VAL A 397 -35.81 15.19 16.41
N GLU A 398 -36.46 16.26 16.84
CA GLU A 398 -37.00 16.38 18.19
C GLU A 398 -38.29 15.58 18.38
N LYS A 399 -38.73 15.45 19.64
CA LYS A 399 -39.95 14.72 20.01
C LYS A 399 -41.23 15.35 19.44
N ASP A 400 -41.20 16.63 19.10
CA ASP A 400 -42.29 17.37 18.45
C ASP A 400 -42.19 17.35 16.92
N GLY A 401 -41.18 16.68 16.36
CA GLY A 401 -40.93 16.62 14.93
C GLY A 401 -40.12 17.79 14.36
N SER A 402 -39.77 18.78 15.16
CA SER A 402 -38.92 19.88 14.72
C SER A 402 -37.47 19.43 14.48
N LEU A 403 -36.75 20.15 13.62
CA LEU A 403 -35.35 19.87 13.31
C LEU A 403 -34.44 20.83 14.06
N SER A 404 -33.47 20.30 14.79
CA SER A 404 -32.48 21.04 15.58
C SER A 404 -31.06 20.52 15.29
N GLU A 405 -30.03 21.18 15.86
CA GLU A 405 -28.62 20.71 15.85
C GLU A 405 -28.06 20.30 14.47
N PHE A 406 -28.05 21.21 13.50
CA PHE A 406 -27.51 20.92 12.15
C PHE A 406 -25.98 20.92 12.11
N LYS A 407 -25.38 19.89 11.49
CA LYS A 407 -23.93 19.75 11.28
C LYS A 407 -23.63 19.23 9.87
N ILE A 408 -22.72 19.89 9.17
CA ILE A 408 -22.20 19.40 7.89
C ILE A 408 -21.00 18.50 8.16
N ILE A 409 -21.12 17.20 7.86
CA ILE A 409 -20.04 16.21 8.01
C ILE A 409 -19.08 16.30 6.81
N LYS A 410 -19.64 16.50 5.62
CA LYS A 410 -18.88 16.63 4.37
C LYS A 410 -19.49 17.73 3.52
N ASP A 411 -18.70 18.77 3.28
CA ASP A 411 -19.11 19.91 2.46
C ASP A 411 -18.49 19.85 1.06
N LEU A 412 -19.19 20.45 0.09
CA LEU A 412 -18.73 20.69 -1.27
C LEU A 412 -18.13 22.11 -1.42
N GLY A 413 -18.26 22.97 -0.41
CA GLY A 413 -17.75 24.33 -0.38
C GLY A 413 -18.72 25.34 -1.03
N TYR A 414 -18.23 26.56 -1.30
CA TYR A 414 -18.96 27.61 -2.04
C TYR A 414 -20.33 28.00 -1.45
N GLY A 415 -20.48 27.89 -0.13
CA GLY A 415 -21.71 28.23 0.58
C GLY A 415 -22.83 27.18 0.48
N ILE A 416 -22.58 26.03 -0.15
CA ILE A 416 -23.60 24.97 -0.35
C ILE A 416 -24.08 24.42 1.00
N GLY A 417 -23.18 24.12 1.94
CA GLY A 417 -23.55 23.63 3.27
C GLY A 417 -24.50 24.57 4.03
N TYR A 418 -24.27 25.88 3.96
CA TYR A 418 -25.14 26.88 4.60
C TYR A 418 -26.52 26.93 3.97
N GLU A 419 -26.59 26.84 2.64
CA GLU A 419 -27.87 26.85 1.93
C GLU A 419 -28.70 25.58 2.21
N VAL A 420 -28.04 24.43 2.35
CA VAL A 420 -28.70 23.18 2.77
C VAL A 420 -29.29 23.32 4.17
N ILE A 421 -28.53 23.89 5.12
CA ILE A 421 -29.04 24.14 6.48
C ILE A 421 -30.23 25.11 6.42
N ARG A 422 -30.18 26.15 5.60
CA ARG A 422 -31.29 27.08 5.40
C ARG A 422 -32.54 26.36 4.89
N ALA A 423 -32.40 25.49 3.89
CA ALA A 423 -33.50 24.70 3.34
C ALA A 423 -34.07 23.72 4.38
N LEU A 424 -33.22 23.07 5.17
CA LEU A 424 -33.65 22.18 6.26
C LEU A 424 -34.41 22.90 7.36
N LYS A 425 -34.03 24.13 7.70
CA LYS A 425 -34.75 24.96 8.69
C LYS A 425 -36.16 25.35 8.25
N LEU A 426 -36.47 25.26 6.95
CA LEU A 426 -37.81 25.48 6.42
C LEU A 426 -38.66 24.20 6.42
N SER A 427 -38.08 23.05 6.78
CA SER A 427 -38.77 21.77 6.78
C SER A 427 -40.02 21.81 7.67
N PRO A 428 -41.16 21.25 7.22
CA PRO A 428 -42.27 20.95 8.11
C PRO A 428 -41.83 19.97 9.22
N ALA A 429 -42.64 19.89 10.28
CA ALA A 429 -42.43 18.94 11.36
C ALA A 429 -42.48 17.49 10.84
N TRP A 430 -41.47 16.70 11.21
CA TRP A 430 -41.36 15.29 10.90
C TRP A 430 -42.22 14.46 11.86
N THR A 431 -42.56 13.24 11.46
CA THR A 431 -43.01 12.25 12.43
C THR A 431 -41.79 11.88 13.29
N PRO A 432 -41.83 12.10 14.62
CA PRO A 432 -40.69 11.80 15.48
C PRO A 432 -40.42 10.30 15.55
N GLY A 433 -39.20 9.93 15.90
CA GLY A 433 -38.88 8.54 16.23
C GLY A 433 -39.64 8.10 17.49
N SER A 434 -39.97 6.82 17.58
CA SER A 434 -40.61 6.29 18.79
C SER A 434 -39.94 5.02 19.30
N GLU A 435 -39.74 4.95 20.61
CA GLU A 435 -39.38 3.73 21.34
C GLU A 435 -40.55 3.33 22.24
N SER A 436 -41.04 2.09 22.11
CA SER A 436 -42.12 1.59 22.97
C SER A 436 -43.36 2.50 23.02
N GLY A 437 -43.68 3.15 21.89
CA GLY A 437 -44.82 4.07 21.74
C GLY A 437 -44.60 5.50 22.28
N LYS A 438 -43.43 5.83 22.82
CA LYS A 438 -43.08 7.18 23.29
C LYS A 438 -42.18 7.89 22.28
N PRO A 439 -42.41 9.19 21.99
CA PRO A 439 -41.55 9.95 21.08
C PRO A 439 -40.17 10.17 21.71
N VAL A 440 -39.12 9.91 20.93
CA VAL A 440 -37.72 10.07 21.31
C VAL A 440 -37.00 10.98 20.31
N ARG A 441 -36.03 11.75 20.79
CA ARG A 441 -35.14 12.56 19.94
C ARG A 441 -34.19 11.64 19.18
N VAL A 442 -33.97 11.87 17.90
CA VAL A 442 -33.17 10.98 17.05
C VAL A 442 -32.18 11.79 16.22
N LEU A 443 -30.90 11.43 16.30
CA LEU A 443 -29.86 11.96 15.42
C LEU A 443 -30.00 11.31 14.03
N TYR A 444 -30.11 12.13 12.99
CA TYR A 444 -30.38 11.69 11.63
C TYR A 444 -29.31 12.21 10.66
N SER A 445 -28.78 11.34 9.80
CA SER A 445 -27.72 11.68 8.85
C SER A 445 -28.13 11.35 7.42
N LEU A 446 -28.02 12.32 6.51
CA LEU A 446 -28.50 12.20 5.13
C LEU A 446 -27.47 12.67 4.09
N PRO A 447 -27.29 11.92 2.99
CA PRO A 447 -26.57 12.39 1.82
C PRO A 447 -27.50 13.25 0.93
N ILE A 448 -27.04 14.44 0.55
CA ILE A 448 -27.71 15.28 -0.45
C ILE A 448 -26.78 15.41 -1.66
N THR A 449 -27.29 15.04 -2.83
CA THR A 449 -26.54 15.10 -4.10
C THR A 449 -26.87 16.38 -4.83
N ILE A 450 -25.85 17.14 -5.21
CA ILE A 450 -25.95 18.31 -6.08
C ILE A 450 -25.55 17.86 -7.49
N GLU A 451 -26.49 17.98 -8.42
CA GLU A 451 -26.29 17.68 -9.85
C GLU A 451 -26.39 18.97 -10.66
N ASN A 452 -25.53 19.10 -11.67
CA ASN A 452 -25.57 20.19 -12.63
C ASN A 452 -25.58 19.59 -14.04
N ASN A 453 -26.51 20.04 -14.90
CA ASN A 453 -26.74 19.49 -16.25
C ASN A 453 -25.68 19.92 -17.28
N GLU A 454 -24.54 20.46 -16.86
CA GLU A 454 -23.43 20.86 -17.73
C GLU A 454 -22.09 20.32 -17.24
N GLU A 455 -21.21 19.91 -18.17
CA GLU A 455 -19.92 19.32 -17.81
C GLU A 455 -19.06 20.23 -16.90
N PRO A 456 -18.50 19.70 -15.80
CA PRO A 456 -17.72 20.47 -14.85
C PRO A 456 -16.33 20.79 -15.40
N LYS A 457 -15.84 22.01 -15.15
CA LYS A 457 -14.40 22.30 -15.24
C LYS A 457 -13.74 21.77 -13.95
N LYS A 458 -12.71 20.93 -14.09
CA LYS A 458 -11.94 20.33 -12.98
C LYS A 458 -11.69 21.33 -11.84
N TYR A 459 -12.11 21.02 -10.61
CA TYR A 459 -11.72 21.77 -9.42
C TYR A 459 -11.14 20.85 -8.34
N LYS A 460 -10.32 21.47 -7.48
CA LYS A 460 -9.60 20.83 -6.38
C LYS A 460 -10.50 20.76 -5.15
N VAL A 461 -10.66 19.57 -4.57
CA VAL A 461 -11.31 19.38 -3.27
C VAL A 461 -10.47 20.09 -2.22
N ILE A 462 -11.07 21.04 -1.49
CA ILE A 462 -10.47 21.72 -0.35
C ILE A 462 -11.21 21.29 0.91
N ASN A 463 -10.48 20.91 1.95
CA ASN A 463 -11.02 20.73 3.29
C ASN A 463 -11.29 22.13 3.86
N ALA A 464 -12.53 22.61 3.78
CA ALA A 464 -12.93 23.84 4.45
C ALA A 464 -13.04 23.55 5.96
N SER A 465 -12.25 24.26 6.77
CA SER A 465 -12.46 24.36 8.22
C SER A 465 -13.39 25.54 8.45
N TYR A 466 -14.61 25.26 8.93
CA TYR A 466 -15.56 26.29 9.29
C TYR A 466 -15.31 26.75 10.73
N PRO A 467 -15.33 28.06 11.01
CA PRO A 467 -15.33 28.52 12.39
C PRO A 467 -16.60 28.00 13.09
N ARG A 468 -16.40 27.44 14.29
CA ARG A 468 -17.47 27.02 15.21
C ARG A 468 -18.36 28.25 15.42
N MET A 469 -19.63 28.21 15.00
CA MET A 469 -20.60 29.16 15.53
C MET A 469 -20.84 28.77 16.98
N ASP A 470 -20.52 29.69 17.89
CA ASP A 470 -20.62 29.48 19.32
C ASP A 470 -22.06 29.13 19.69
N PHE A 471 -22.27 27.88 20.09
CA PHE A 471 -23.45 27.45 20.83
C PHE A 471 -23.00 26.81 22.13
N ALA A 472 -23.83 27.00 23.15
CA ALA A 472 -23.60 26.57 24.52
C ALA A 472 -23.16 25.09 24.60
N PRO A 473 -22.29 24.74 25.56
CA PRO A 473 -21.66 23.43 25.62
C PRO A 473 -22.71 22.32 25.79
N THR A 474 -22.79 21.41 24.83
CA THR A 474 -23.54 20.15 24.91
C THR A 474 -22.61 18.95 25.16
N ILE A 475 -23.20 17.89 25.69
CA ILE A 475 -22.65 16.74 26.45
C ILE A 475 -21.72 15.82 25.62
N PHE A 476 -21.34 16.20 24.41
CA PHE A 476 -20.35 15.47 23.62
C PHE A 476 -18.96 16.10 23.80
N GLY A 477 -18.19 15.51 24.71
CA GLY A 477 -16.80 15.88 24.96
C GLY A 477 -15.90 15.67 23.74
N ASN A 478 -14.95 16.61 23.62
CA ASN A 478 -13.74 16.69 22.79
C ASN A 478 -13.59 15.77 21.56
#